data_AF-A0A7W5LP91-F1
#
_entry.id   AF-A0A7W5LP91-F1
#
_cell.length_a   1.000
_cell.length_b   1.000
_cell.length_c   1.000
_cell.angle_alpha   90.00
_cell.angle_beta   90.00
_cell.angle_gamma   90.00
#
_symmetry.space_group_name_H-M   'P 1'
#
loop_
_entity.id
_entity.type
_entity.pdbx_description
1 polymer ?
#
loop_
_entity_poly.entity_id
_entity_poly.type
_entity_poly.pdbx_seq_one_letter_code
_entity_poly.pdbx_strand_id
1 'polypeptide(L)' 'MTISEVLRDPMIRQMLRADRVSLSEFAKLLEKTARARNAASAEEGAIALMPRVLIERPSAGSEAGL' A
#
# COMPACT_ATOMS: atom_id res chain seq x y z
N MET A 1 10.51 2.33 -12.27
CA MET A 1 9.73 2.29 -13.52
C MET A 1 8.67 3.37 -13.48
N THR A 2 8.63 4.25 -14.47
CA THR A 2 7.64 5.32 -14.59
C THR A 2 6.41 4.85 -15.38
N ILE A 3 5.25 5.48 -15.16
CA ILE A 3 4.04 5.20 -15.94
C ILE A 3 4.32 5.41 -17.44
N SER A 4 5.07 6.46 -17.79
CA SER A 4 5.45 6.77 -19.17
C SER A 4 6.30 5.68 -19.83
N GLU A 5 7.20 5.03 -19.09
CA GLU A 5 7.97 3.88 -19.59
C GLU A 5 7.04 2.68 -19.87
N VAL A 6 6.13 2.36 -18.95
CA VAL A 6 5.15 1.27 -19.10
C VAL A 6 4.27 1.50 -20.34
N LEU A 7 3.73 2.70 -20.51
CA LEU A 7 2.89 3.05 -21.66
C LEU A 7 3.66 3.06 -22.99
N ARG A 8 5.00 3.12 -22.93
CA ARG A 8 5.90 3.04 -24.09
C ARG A 8 6.39 1.64 -24.41
N ASP A 9 6.01 0.65 -23.63
CA ASP A 9 6.38 -0.73 -23.91
C ASP A 9 5.58 -1.29 -25.12
N PRO A 10 6.25 -1.92 -26.10
CA PRO A 10 5.58 -2.44 -27.29
C PRO A 10 4.70 -3.67 -26.99
N MET A 11 5.10 -4.53 -26.05
CA MET A 11 4.32 -5.71 -25.67
C MET A 11 3.05 -5.29 -24.92
N ILE A 12 3.15 -4.35 -23.99
CA ILE A 12 2.00 -3.80 -23.26
C ILE A 12 1.00 -3.20 -24.23
N ARG A 13 1.45 -2.40 -25.20
CA ARG A 13 0.55 -1.83 -26.20
C ARG A 13 -0.11 -2.88 -27.09
N GLN A 14 0.62 -3.93 -27.44
CA GLN A 14 0.07 -5.04 -28.21
C GLN A 14 -1.02 -5.77 -27.42
N MET A 15 -0.81 -6.04 -26.13
CA MET A 15 -1.79 -6.68 -25.25
C MET A 15 -3.04 -5.80 -25.09
N LEU A 16 -2.89 -4.52 -24.75
CA LEU A 16 -4.03 -3.60 -24.61
C LEU A 16 -4.87 -3.52 -25.88
N ARG A 17 -4.22 -3.50 -27.05
CA ARG A 17 -4.90 -3.49 -28.35
C ARG A 17 -5.66 -4.79 -28.60
N ALA A 18 -5.08 -5.93 -28.26
CA ALA A 18 -5.74 -7.23 -28.38
C ALA A 18 -7.02 -7.27 -27.53
N ASP A 19 -6.97 -6.69 -26.33
CA ASP A 19 -8.08 -6.64 -25.37
C ASP A 19 -9.04 -5.45 -25.61
N ARG A 20 -8.82 -4.64 -26.65
CA ARG A 20 -9.58 -3.40 -26.93
C ARG A 20 -9.60 -2.39 -25.77
N VAL A 21 -8.56 -2.40 -24.94
CA VAL A 21 -8.36 -1.43 -23.88
C VAL A 21 -7.60 -0.22 -24.44
N SER A 22 -8.09 0.98 -24.18
CA SER A 22 -7.39 2.20 -24.61
C SER A 22 -6.19 2.50 -23.70
N LEU A 23 -5.15 3.08 -24.29
CA LEU A 23 -3.98 3.56 -23.55
C LEU A 23 -4.33 4.57 -22.46
N SER A 24 -5.37 5.39 -22.67
CA SER A 24 -5.82 6.40 -21.71
C SER A 24 -6.49 5.77 -20.48
N GLU A 25 -7.34 4.77 -20.66
CA GLU A 25 -7.98 4.05 -19.55
C GLU A 25 -6.93 3.28 -18.73
N PHE A 26 -5.97 2.65 -19.40
CA PHE A 26 -4.87 1.99 -18.71
C PHE A 26 -3.98 2.98 -17.94
N ALA A 27 -3.70 4.17 -18.51
CA ALA A 27 -2.94 5.21 -17.82
C ALA A 27 -3.64 5.67 -16.52
N LYS A 28 -4.97 5.88 -16.56
CA LYS A 28 -5.76 6.24 -15.37
C LYS A 28 -5.68 5.15 -14.30
N LEU A 29 -5.72 3.88 -14.69
CA LEU A 29 -5.59 2.75 -13.76
C LEU A 29 -4.22 2.74 -13.07
N LEU A 30 -3.14 2.90 -13.85
CA LEU A 30 -1.78 2.97 -13.31
C LEU A 30 -1.61 4.16 -12.36
N GLU A 31 -2.15 5.32 -12.72
CA GLU A 31 -2.10 6.51 -11.87
C GLU A 31 -2.87 6.30 -10.55
N LYS A 32 -4.10 5.78 -10.62
CA LYS A 32 -4.90 5.45 -9.43
C LYS A 32 -4.15 4.47 -8.52
N THR A 33 -3.55 3.44 -9.10
CA THR A 33 -2.82 2.40 -8.36
C THR A 33 -1.54 2.96 -7.72
N ALA A 34 -0.80 3.81 -8.45
CA ALA A 34 0.38 4.47 -7.93
C ALA A 34 0.04 5.41 -6.76
N ARG A 35 -1.05 6.18 -6.87
CA ARG A 35 -1.57 7.03 -5.80
C ARG A 35 -1.96 6.21 -4.56
N ALA A 36 -2.70 5.12 -4.76
CA ALA A 36 -3.11 4.24 -3.66
C ALA A 36 -1.91 3.61 -2.95
N ARG A 37 -0.90 3.15 -3.70
CA ARG A 37 0.34 2.62 -3.13
C ARG A 37 1.08 3.67 -2.31
N ASN A 38 1.22 4.89 -2.85
CA ASN A 38 1.91 5.97 -2.15
C ASN A 38 1.19 6.35 -0.84
N ALA A 39 -0.16 6.38 -0.85
CA ALA A 39 -0.95 6.60 0.35
C ALA A 39 -0.73 5.49 1.38
N ALA A 40 -0.83 4.21 0.99
CA ALA A 40 -0.59 3.09 1.90
C ALA A 40 0.83 3.10 2.50
N SER A 41 1.87 3.38 1.69
CA SER A 41 3.23 3.52 2.20
C SER A 41 3.44 4.71 3.13
N ALA A 42 2.61 5.76 3.04
CA ALA A 42 2.64 6.87 3.99
C ALA A 42 2.03 6.47 5.35
N GLU A 43 0.99 5.62 5.34
CA GLU A 43 0.38 5.06 6.55
C GLU A 43 1.35 4.09 7.25
N GLU A 44 2.02 3.19 6.51
CA GLU A 44 3.03 2.25 7.04
C GLU A 44 4.21 2.98 7.73
N GLY A 45 4.60 4.16 7.21
CA GLY A 45 5.60 5.02 7.83
C GLY A 45 5.12 5.73 9.10
N ALA A 46 3.81 5.95 9.25
CA ALA A 46 3.22 6.57 10.44
C ALA A 46 3.06 5.58 11.61
N ILE A 47 2.79 4.29 11.34
CA ILE A 47 2.72 3.24 12.38
C ILE A 47 4.10 2.87 12.94
N ALA A 48 5.18 3.14 12.19
CA ALA A 48 6.55 2.94 12.66
C ALA A 48 7.01 4.01 13.67
N LEU A 49 6.30 5.14 13.78
CA LEU A 49 6.64 6.24 14.69
C LEU A 49 5.84 6.25 16.00
N MET A 50 5.12 5.17 16.32
CA MET A 50 4.42 5.03 17.59
C MET A 50 5.26 4.10 18.50
N PRO A 51 5.85 4.59 19.60
CA PRO A 51 6.51 3.71 20.56
C PRO A 51 5.45 2.77 21.09
N ARG A 52 5.66 1.46 20.93
CA ARG A 52 4.82 0.43 21.56
C ARG A 52 4.90 0.64 23.07
N VAL A 53 3.93 1.34 23.63
CA VAL A 53 3.70 1.35 25.08
C VAL A 53 3.32 -0.09 25.43
N LEU A 54 4.31 -0.81 25.97
CA LEU A 54 4.13 -2.08 26.64
C LEU A 54 3.14 -1.84 27.78
N ILE A 55 1.87 -2.15 27.55
CA ILE A 55 0.89 -2.25 28.63
C ILE A 55 1.27 -3.52 29.40
N GLU A 56 2.12 -3.38 30.42
CA GLU A 56 2.29 -4.41 31.43
C GLU A 56 0.94 -4.66 32.10
N ARG A 57 0.55 -5.94 32.16
CA ARG A 57 -0.65 -6.39 32.86
C ARG A 57 -0.51 -6.03 34.35
N PRO A 58 -1.49 -5.38 34.99
CA PRO A 58 -1.48 -5.30 36.44
C PRO A 58 -1.72 -6.71 36.99
N SER A 59 -0.68 -7.29 37.59
CA SER A 59 -0.77 -8.53 38.36
C SER A 59 -1.53 -8.23 39.65
N ALA A 60 -2.85 -8.36 39.61
CA ALA A 60 -3.70 -8.38 40.79
C ALA A 60 -3.57 -9.77 41.43
N GLY A 61 -2.80 -9.85 42.50
CA GLY A 61 -2.68 -11.02 43.38
C GLY A 61 -2.69 -10.57 44.83
N SER A 62 -3.86 -10.11 45.29
CA SER A 62 -4.17 -9.98 46.71
C SER A 62 -4.79 -11.29 47.15
N GLU A 63 -4.10 -12.07 48.00
CA GLU A 63 -4.74 -13.00 48.93
C GLU A 63 -3.93 -13.05 50.23
N ALA A 64 -4.66 -12.93 51.34
CA ALA A 64 -4.20 -12.82 52.70
C ALA A 64 -3.75 -14.17 53.30
N GLY A 65 -2.93 -14.14 54.35
CA GLY A 65 -2.77 -15.30 55.23
C GLY A 65 -1.62 -15.26 56.21
N LEU A 66 -1.98 -15.00 57.48
CA LEU A 66 -1.29 -15.31 58.75
C LEU A 66 -0.29 -14.27 59.30
#